data_AF-A0A496Y541-F1
#
_entry.id   AF-A0A496Y541-F1
#
_cell.length_a   1.000
_cell.length_b   1.000
_cell.length_c   1.000
_cell.angle_alpha   90.00
_cell.angle_beta   90.00
_cell.angle_gamma   90.00
#
_symmetry.space_group_name_H-M   'P 1'
#
loop_
_entity.id
_entity.type
_entity.pdbx_description
1 polymer ?
#
loop_
_entity_poly.entity_id
_entity_poly.type
_entity_poly.pdbx_seq_one_letter_code
_entity_poly.pdbx_strand_id
1 'polypeptide(L)' 'MNPLMMMLGVMLGLKRTCPRCRRTQLVVRADKHKTVKCKFCGAAIPPPKP' A
#
# COMPACT_ATOMS: atom_id res chain seq x y z
N MET A 1 -11.73 7.81 28.29
CA MET A 1 -11.00 8.10 27.04
C MET A 1 -9.52 8.15 27.39
N ASN A 2 -8.79 7.07 27.10
CA ASN A 2 -7.33 6.98 27.28
C ASN A 2 -6.64 7.26 25.94
N PRO A 3 -5.65 8.17 25.85
CA PRO A 3 -5.11 8.63 24.57
C PRO A 3 -4.02 7.73 23.98
N LEU A 4 -3.74 6.56 24.57
CA LEU A 4 -2.56 5.74 24.23
C LEU A 4 -2.85 4.53 23.33
N MET A 5 -4.09 4.33 22.89
CA MET A 5 -4.52 3.04 22.33
C MET A 5 -5.29 3.20 21.02
N MET A 6 -4.66 3.76 19.98
CA MET A 6 -5.28 3.78 18.63
C MET A 6 -4.32 3.86 17.44
N MET A 7 -3.02 3.59 17.60
CA MET A 7 -2.04 3.64 16.50
C MET A 7 -1.29 2.32 16.29
N LEU A 8 -1.92 1.20 16.63
CA LEU A 8 -1.45 -0.14 16.26
C LEU A 8 -2.44 -0.78 15.28
N GLY A 9 -2.82 -0.02 14.24
CA GLY A 9 -3.31 -0.63 13.02
C GLY A 9 -2.17 -1.47 12.48
N VAL A 10 -2.18 -2.77 12.77
CA VAL A 10 -1.18 -3.75 12.35
C VAL A 10 -0.83 -3.46 10.91
N MET A 11 0.36 -2.90 10.67
CA MET A 11 0.89 -2.56 9.36
C MET A 11 1.21 -3.85 8.61
N LEU A 12 0.17 -4.64 8.28
CA LEU A 12 0.21 -5.70 7.30
C LEU A 12 0.32 -5.05 5.93
N GLY A 13 1.47 -4.40 5.69
CA GLY A 13 1.78 -3.72 4.45
C GLY A 13 2.05 -4.74 3.36
N LEU A 14 1.24 -4.71 2.30
CA LEU A 14 1.50 -5.45 1.08
C LEU A 14 2.57 -4.71 0.27
N LYS A 15 3.71 -5.36 0.02
CA LYS A 15 4.73 -4.83 -0.90
C LYS A 15 4.20 -4.90 -2.34
N ARG A 16 4.21 -3.76 -3.03
CA ARG A 16 3.84 -3.63 -4.46
C ARG A 16 4.99 -2.96 -5.22
N THR A 17 5.44 -3.59 -6.30
CA THR A 17 6.44 -3.01 -7.20
C THR A 17 5.73 -2.23 -8.31
N CYS A 18 6.17 -0.99 -8.56
CA CYS A 18 5.63 -0.18 -9.65
C CYS A 18 6.11 -0.71 -11.01
N PRO A 19 5.21 -0.97 -11.98
CA PRO A 19 5.61 -1.44 -13.30
C PRO A 19 6.36 -0.38 -14.12
N ARG A 20 6.19 0.91 -13.78
CA ARG A 20 6.81 2.04 -14.50
C ARG A 20 8.21 2.37 -13.99
N CYS A 21 8.34 2.69 -12.71
CA CYS A 21 9.62 3.12 -12.12
C CYS A 21 10.37 2.00 -11.38
N ARG A 22 9.79 0.79 -11.30
CA ARG A 22 10.36 -0.39 -10.64
C ARG A 22 10.66 -0.24 -9.14
N ARG A 23 10.22 0.86 -8.52
CA ARG A 23 10.34 1.04 -7.06
C ARG A 23 9.24 0.28 -6.33
N THR A 24 9.61 -0.31 -5.19
CA THR A 24 8.69 -1.01 -4.29
C THR A 24 8.09 -0.04 -3.30
N GLN A 25 6.78 -0.14 -3.07
CA GLN A 25 6.09 0.60 -2.01
C GLN A 25 5.27 -0.34 -1.13
N LEU A 26 5.11 0.05 0.13
CA LEU A 26 4.18 -0.59 1.06
C LEU A 26 2.80 0.02 0.88
N VAL A 27 1.83 -0.86 0.68
CA VAL A 27 0.41 -0.54 0.50
C VAL A 27 -0.37 -1.18 1.65
N VAL A 28 -1.36 -0.48 2.18
CA VAL A 28 -2.19 -1.02 3.26
C VAL A 28 -3.00 -2.24 2.77
N ARG A 29 -3.24 -3.21 3.65
CA ARG A 29 -3.99 -4.44 3.30
C ARG A 29 -5.39 -4.14 2.74
N ALA A 30 -6.02 -3.05 3.19
CA ALA A 30 -7.32 -2.57 2.68
C ALA A 30 -7.32 -2.25 1.17
N ASP A 31 -6.14 -1.97 0.60
CA ASP A 31 -5.97 -1.66 -0.83
C ASP A 31 -5.33 -2.83 -1.60
N LYS A 32 -5.26 -4.03 -1.00
CA LYS A 32 -4.73 -5.25 -1.65
C LYS A 32 -5.38 -5.54 -3.00
N HIS A 33 -6.68 -5.25 -3.14
CA HIS A 33 -7.44 -5.52 -4.36
C HIS A 33 -7.72 -4.24 -5.17
N LYS A 34 -7.10 -3.11 -4.81
CA LYS A 34 -7.28 -1.85 -5.50
C LYS A 34 -6.06 -1.49 -6.35
N THR A 35 -6.32 -0.66 -7.35
CA THR A 35 -5.28 0.07 -8.07
C THR A 35 -4.82 1.23 -7.20
N VAL A 36 -3.52 1.32 -6.95
CA VAL A 36 -2.93 2.38 -6.11
C VAL A 36 -1.96 3.23 -6.93
N LYS A 37 -1.78 4.50 -6.55
CA LYS A 37 -0.78 5.35 -7.19
C LYS A 37 0.61 5.05 -6.62
N CYS A 38 1.62 5.05 -7.49
CA CYS A 38 3.01 4.98 -7.09
C CYS A 38 3.41 6.26 -6.35
N LYS A 39 3.89 6.14 -5.11
CA LYS A 39 4.43 7.27 -4.32
C LYS A 39 5.62 7.99 -4.99
N PHE A 40 6.26 7.37 -5.98
CA PHE A 40 7.48 7.90 -6.60
C PHE A 40 7.27 8.52 -7.98
N CYS A 41 6.46 7.91 -8.84
CA CYS A 41 6.25 8.38 -10.22
C CYS A 41 4.77 8.68 -10.56
N GLY A 42 3.87 8.55 -9.59
CA GLY A 42 2.43 8.79 -9.76
C GLY A 42 1.69 7.74 -10.60
N ALA A 43 2.39 6.79 -11.24
CA ALA A 43 1.77 5.79 -12.09
C ALA A 43 0.81 4.88 -11.32
N ALA A 44 -0.24 4.40 -12.00
CA ALA A 44 -1.16 3.41 -11.47
C ALA A 44 -0.46 2.04 -11.33
N ILE A 45 -0.59 1.42 -10.16
CA ILE A 45 -0.15 0.05 -9.88
C ILE A 45 -1.38 -0.83 -9.70
N PRO A 46 -1.67 -1.74 -10.66
CA PRO A 46 -2.84 -2.61 -10.60
C PRO A 46 -2.73 -3.63 -9.45
N PRO A 47 -3.86 -4.17 -8.95
CA PRO A 47 -3.86 -5.25 -7.98
C PRO A 47 -3.19 -6.53 -8.53
N PRO A 48 -2.54 -7.34 -7.67
CA PRO A 48 -2.12 -8.67 -8.05
C PRO A 48 -3.37 -9.47 -8.44
N LYS A 49 -3.23 -10.32 -9.46
CA LYS A 49 -4.29 -11.25 -9.85
C LYS A 49 -4.66 -12.14 -8.65
N PRO A 50 -5.94 -12.52 -8.51
CA PRO A 50 -6.39 -13.42 -7.45
C PRO A 50 -5.66 -14.77 -7.49
#